data_AF-A0A7C5EIL8-F1
#
_entry.id   AF-A0A7C5EIL8-F1
#
_cell.length_a   1.000
_cell.length_b   1.000
_cell.length_c   1.000
_cell.angle_alpha   90.00
_cell.angle_beta   90.00
_cell.angle_gamma   90.00
#
_symmetry.space_group_name_H-M   'P 1'
#
loop_
_entity.id
_entity.type
_entity.pdbx_description
1 polymer ?
#
loop_
_entity_poly.entity_id
_entity_poly.type
_entity_poly.pdbx_seq_one_letter_code
_entity_poly.pdbx_strand_id
1 'polypeptide(L)'
;MPMKSLASLAIAAALLSGCLLAADANTNAAGQSLQLQLELTDSSRIVGISKLESVAMETPYARIDIPVKQIRSLQLGEDHRTATIFLKNGDKLTGVISLSAINMQTSFGPVSPGTEYLREFLVRVPGEPLPQHLRKGLVLYFPFDRDEGDRVSDESGKENHGSVHGARFTGEGKAGGAMMFDGADDYIDAGNQPCLQLTSDFTLAAWIWPEDREENCAIITKSHGWPAQDRRGIELVLLADDFLNAYFWDNSTQYFSGVVKNPRIRRMEWTHVVLMHD
;
A
#
# COMPACT_ATOMS: atom_id res chain seq x y z
N MET A 1 -19.94 3.61 25.46
CA MET A 1 -18.62 4.13 25.89
C MET A 1 -17.97 4.75 24.67
N PRO A 2 -17.34 5.93 24.75
CA PRO A 2 -16.61 6.47 23.60
C PRO A 2 -15.38 5.57 23.42
N MET A 3 -15.32 4.85 22.30
CA MET A 3 -14.16 4.03 21.95
C MET A 3 -13.10 4.95 21.34
N LYS A 4 -11.90 4.95 21.90
CA LYS A 4 -10.77 5.78 21.52
C LYS A 4 -9.84 5.01 20.56
N SER A 5 -9.14 5.75 19.70
CA SER A 5 -8.54 5.29 18.45
C SER A 5 -7.09 4.79 18.62
N LEU A 6 -6.86 3.49 18.91
CA LEU A 6 -5.54 2.80 19.04
C LEU A 6 -5.22 1.93 17.82
N ALA A 7 -4.80 2.52 16.69
CA ALA A 7 -4.29 1.71 15.59
C ALA A 7 -3.32 2.47 14.68
N SER A 8 -2.04 2.07 14.67
CA SER A 8 -1.14 2.32 13.54
C SER A 8 -1.80 1.82 12.24
N LEU A 9 -2.33 2.77 11.47
CA LEU A 9 -3.13 2.54 10.27
C LEU A 9 -2.26 2.68 9.02
N ALA A 10 -2.18 1.63 8.21
CA ALA A 10 -1.73 1.75 6.83
C ALA A 10 -2.85 1.30 5.88
N ILE A 11 -3.13 2.12 4.87
CA ILE A 11 -3.83 1.80 3.61
C ILE A 11 -5.37 1.66 3.67
N ALA A 12 -6.00 2.27 2.66
CA ALA A 12 -7.29 1.93 2.08
C ALA A 12 -6.99 1.60 0.60
N ALA A 13 -7.13 0.34 0.14
CA ALA A 13 -7.18 0.03 -1.30
C ALA A 13 -7.72 -1.37 -1.61
N ALA A 14 -8.77 -1.41 -2.43
CA ALA A 14 -9.31 -2.60 -3.05
C ALA A 14 -8.32 -3.26 -4.06
N LEU A 15 -8.04 -4.53 -3.77
CA LEU A 15 -7.72 -5.69 -4.62
C LEU A 15 -6.34 -5.90 -5.28
N LEU A 16 -5.90 -7.15 -5.01
CA LEU A 16 -4.96 -8.06 -5.66
C LEU A 16 -3.46 -7.79 -5.57
N SER A 17 -2.88 -8.58 -4.64
CA SER A 17 -1.50 -9.05 -4.56
C SER A 17 -0.40 -8.01 -4.44
N GLY A 18 0.16 -7.91 -3.24
CA GLY A 18 1.59 -7.70 -3.12
C GLY A 18 2.04 -7.06 -1.83
N CYS A 19 2.34 -7.88 -0.83
CA CYS A 19 3.19 -7.58 0.31
C CYS A 19 4.42 -6.75 -0.13
N LEU A 20 4.56 -5.52 0.36
CA LEU A 20 5.79 -4.72 0.28
C LEU A 20 6.29 -4.51 1.71
N LEU A 21 7.61 -4.64 1.91
CA LEU A 21 8.36 -4.37 3.14
C LEU A 21 9.30 -3.17 2.92
N ALA A 22 9.32 -2.20 3.83
CA ALA A 22 10.07 -0.95 3.76
C ALA A 22 11.59 -1.10 3.95
N ALA A 23 12.34 -0.14 3.39
CA ALA A 23 13.77 0.05 3.59
C ALA A 23 14.07 1.50 3.96
N ASP A 24 14.87 1.67 5.02
CA ASP A 24 15.21 2.93 5.72
C ASP A 24 15.85 4.04 4.87
N ALA A 25 15.61 5.26 5.34
CA ALA A 25 15.99 6.53 4.75
C ALA A 25 17.49 6.86 4.84
N ASN A 26 18.02 7.58 3.83
CA ASN A 26 19.06 8.58 4.08
C ASN A 26 19.12 9.70 3.02
N THR A 27 18.81 10.91 3.49
CA THR A 27 19.31 12.26 3.14
C THR A 27 19.49 12.70 1.68
N ASN A 28 18.65 13.68 1.30
CA ASN A 28 18.96 14.90 0.54
C ASN A 28 20.18 14.91 -0.41
N ALA A 29 19.91 14.83 -1.73
CA ALA A 29 20.33 15.81 -2.75
C ALA A 29 20.03 15.26 -4.16
N ALA A 30 19.28 16.04 -4.96
CA ALA A 30 19.23 15.99 -6.43
C ALA A 30 19.21 14.59 -7.11
N GLY A 31 18.01 14.09 -7.38
CA GLY A 31 17.77 12.94 -8.26
C GLY A 31 16.77 11.99 -7.64
N GLN A 32 15.58 11.87 -8.22
CA GLN A 32 14.54 10.93 -7.75
C GLN A 32 15.14 9.52 -7.69
N SER A 33 15.38 9.02 -6.48
CA SER A 33 15.87 7.67 -6.27
C SER A 33 14.75 6.68 -6.57
N LEU A 34 14.91 5.89 -7.64
CA LEU A 34 13.96 4.87 -8.06
C LEU A 34 13.98 3.73 -7.03
N GLN A 35 12.80 3.40 -6.50
CA GLN A 35 12.63 2.23 -5.65
C GLN A 35 12.35 1.02 -6.54
N LEU A 36 13.10 -0.04 -6.31
CA LEU A 36 12.91 -1.31 -6.97
C LEU A 36 12.36 -2.33 -5.99
N GLN A 37 11.42 -3.13 -6.48
CA GLN A 37 10.96 -4.33 -5.80
C GLN A 37 11.27 -5.53 -6.69
N LEU A 38 12.02 -6.48 -6.15
CA LEU A 38 12.37 -7.73 -6.81
C LEU A 38 11.61 -8.88 -6.14
N GLU A 39 10.94 -9.69 -6.94
CA GLU A 39 10.45 -11.01 -6.53
C GLU A 39 11.42 -12.07 -7.03
N LEU A 40 11.84 -12.94 -6.12
CA LEU A 40 12.78 -14.02 -6.40
C LEU A 40 12.05 -15.33 -6.74
N THR A 41 12.77 -16.29 -7.31
CA THR A 41 12.24 -17.61 -7.71
C THR A 41 11.73 -18.45 -6.53
N ASP A 42 12.24 -18.23 -5.32
CA ASP A 42 11.76 -18.82 -4.07
C ASP A 42 10.55 -18.06 -3.47
N SER A 43 9.99 -17.10 -4.21
CA SER A 43 8.95 -16.16 -3.76
C SER A 43 9.40 -15.16 -2.69
N SER A 44 10.69 -15.11 -2.34
CA SER A 44 11.25 -14.07 -1.49
C SER A 44 11.19 -12.71 -2.19
N ARG A 45 11.18 -11.64 -1.41
CA ARG A 45 11.04 -10.27 -1.93
C ARG A 45 12.13 -9.37 -1.38
N ILE A 46 12.73 -8.58 -2.27
CA ILE A 46 13.76 -7.60 -1.90
C ILE A 46 13.30 -6.23 -2.41
N VAL A 47 13.22 -5.27 -1.50
CA VAL A 47 12.89 -3.88 -1.83
C VAL A 47 14.11 -3.03 -1.51
N GLY A 48 14.47 -2.12 -2.41
CA GLY A 48 15.61 -1.24 -2.20
C GLY A 48 15.70 -0.13 -3.23
N ILE A 49 16.59 0.82 -2.96
CA ILE A 49 16.93 1.88 -3.89
C ILE A 49 18.04 1.39 -4.80
N SER A 50 17.88 1.59 -6.12
CA SER A 50 18.94 1.25 -7.07
C SER A 50 19.38 2.45 -7.88
N LYS A 51 20.66 2.44 -8.26
CA LYS A 51 21.25 3.37 -9.22
C LYS A 51 21.14 2.87 -10.67
N LEU A 52 20.33 1.85 -10.93
CA LEU A 52 20.12 1.32 -12.27
C LEU A 52 19.41 2.38 -13.13
N GLU A 53 20.09 2.88 -14.17
CA GLU A 53 19.56 3.92 -15.04
C GLU A 53 18.74 3.35 -16.20
N SER A 54 19.19 2.23 -16.78
CA SER A 54 18.56 1.57 -17.92
C SER A 54 18.68 0.05 -17.88
N VAL A 55 17.81 -0.63 -18.61
CA VAL A 55 17.85 -2.07 -18.89
C VAL A 55 18.01 -2.27 -20.39
N ALA A 56 19.07 -2.97 -20.78
CA ALA A 56 19.30 -3.35 -22.16
C ALA A 56 18.46 -4.58 -22.52
N MET A 57 17.71 -4.50 -23.61
CA MET A 57 16.94 -5.60 -24.18
C MET A 57 17.23 -5.76 -25.67
N GLU A 58 17.50 -6.99 -26.10
CA GLU A 58 17.55 -7.39 -27.49
C GLU A 58 16.20 -7.97 -27.92
N THR A 59 15.49 -7.24 -28.76
CA THR A 59 14.27 -7.70 -29.41
C THR A 59 14.62 -8.27 -30.80
N PRO A 60 13.71 -9.02 -31.46
CA PRO A 60 13.95 -9.52 -32.82
C PRO A 60 14.26 -8.44 -33.87
N TYR A 61 13.97 -7.17 -33.56
CA TYR A 61 14.05 -6.07 -34.51
C TYR A 61 15.14 -5.03 -34.16
N ALA A 62 15.53 -4.92 -32.88
CA ALA A 62 16.56 -4.00 -32.43
C ALA A 62 17.04 -4.29 -30.99
N ARG A 63 18.25 -3.84 -30.67
CA ARG A 63 18.72 -3.64 -29.30
C ARG A 63 18.21 -2.29 -28.78
N ILE A 64 17.58 -2.29 -27.61
CA ILE A 64 16.94 -1.13 -27.01
C ILE A 64 17.44 -0.99 -25.57
N ASP A 65 17.98 0.17 -25.22
CA ASP A 65 18.30 0.54 -23.85
C ASP A 65 17.12 1.32 -23.24
N ILE A 66 16.36 0.67 -22.36
CA ILE A 66 15.11 1.20 -21.81
C ILE A 66 15.42 1.88 -20.47
N PRO A 67 15.15 3.19 -20.30
CA PRO A 67 15.34 3.85 -19.01
C PRO A 67 14.46 3.21 -17.93
N VAL A 68 15.04 2.87 -16.76
CA VAL A 68 14.30 2.19 -15.66
C VAL A 68 13.07 2.99 -15.24
N LYS A 69 13.15 4.32 -15.24
CA LYS A 69 12.02 5.21 -14.94
C LYS A 69 10.79 5.04 -15.86
N GLN A 70 10.97 4.46 -17.06
CA GLN A 70 9.90 4.17 -18.01
C GLN A 70 9.36 2.74 -17.88
N ILE A 71 10.11 1.86 -17.21
CA ILE A 71 9.68 0.50 -16.92
C ILE A 71 8.65 0.54 -15.80
N ARG A 72 7.58 -0.24 -15.96
CA ARG A 72 6.58 -0.47 -14.92
C ARG A 72 6.86 -1.80 -14.24
N SER A 73 6.94 -2.86 -15.04
CA SER A 73 7.31 -4.19 -14.59
C SER A 73 8.16 -4.89 -15.65
N LEU A 74 9.03 -5.77 -15.19
CA LEU A 74 9.82 -6.66 -16.02
C LEU A 74 9.67 -8.07 -15.45
N GLN A 75 9.17 -8.98 -16.27
CA GLN A 75 8.97 -10.39 -15.92
C GLN A 75 9.98 -11.23 -16.67
N LEU A 76 10.81 -11.98 -15.96
CA LEU A 76 11.74 -12.91 -16.58
C LEU A 76 11.02 -14.20 -16.97
N GLY A 77 11.38 -14.77 -18.12
CA GLY A 77 10.99 -16.12 -18.51
C GLY A 77 11.73 -17.17 -17.69
N GLU A 78 11.30 -18.43 -17.78
CA GLU A 78 11.92 -19.55 -17.05
C GLU A 78 13.41 -19.74 -17.37
N ASP A 79 13.87 -19.26 -18.53
CA ASP A 79 15.26 -19.31 -18.95
C ASP A 79 16.13 -18.20 -18.31
N HIS A 80 15.51 -17.27 -17.56
CA HIS A 80 16.11 -16.07 -16.98
C HIS A 80 16.91 -15.22 -17.96
N ARG A 81 16.66 -15.40 -19.27
CA ARG A 81 17.31 -14.67 -20.37
C ARG A 81 16.30 -13.89 -21.17
N THR A 82 15.14 -14.47 -21.40
CA THR A 82 14.00 -13.76 -21.98
C THR A 82 13.29 -12.97 -20.89
N ALA A 83 12.79 -11.80 -21.25
CA ALA A 83 11.90 -11.06 -20.39
C ALA A 83 10.81 -10.35 -21.18
N THR A 84 9.72 -10.07 -20.48
CA THR A 84 8.67 -9.18 -20.93
C THR A 84 8.70 -7.92 -20.08
N ILE A 85 8.98 -6.79 -20.72
CA ILE A 85 8.96 -5.46 -20.11
C ILE A 85 7.63 -4.79 -20.46
N PHE A 86 6.93 -4.33 -19.43
CA PHE A 86 5.77 -3.47 -19.53
C PHE A 86 6.20 -2.04 -19.21
N LEU A 87 5.97 -1.12 -20.14
CA LEU A 87 6.32 0.29 -19.99
C LEU A 87 5.14 1.09 -19.41
N LYS A 88 5.45 2.24 -18.81
CA LYS A 88 4.45 3.16 -18.24
C LYS A 88 3.45 3.69 -19.28
N ASN A 89 3.84 3.79 -20.55
CA ASN A 89 2.97 4.21 -21.64
C ASN A 89 2.02 3.11 -22.14
N GLY A 90 2.12 1.89 -21.58
CA GLY A 90 1.30 0.73 -21.97
C GLY A 90 1.98 -0.20 -22.98
N ASP A 91 3.15 0.15 -23.50
CA ASP A 91 3.87 -0.70 -24.45
C ASP A 91 4.37 -1.98 -23.77
N LYS A 92 4.36 -3.06 -24.54
CA LYS A 92 4.88 -4.37 -24.15
C LYS A 92 6.04 -4.73 -25.07
N LEU A 93 7.20 -4.95 -24.48
CA LEU A 93 8.40 -5.39 -25.17
C LEU A 93 8.78 -6.79 -24.68
N THR A 94 9.07 -7.69 -25.60
CA THR A 94 9.55 -9.04 -25.28
C THR A 94 10.85 -9.28 -26.02
N GLY A 95 11.85 -9.80 -25.32
CA GLY A 95 13.18 -10.00 -25.88
C GLY A 95 14.14 -10.63 -24.89
N VAL A 96 15.39 -10.74 -25.29
CA VAL A 96 16.48 -11.20 -24.43
C VAL A 96 17.00 -10.01 -23.64
N ILE A 97 17.08 -10.12 -22.32
CA ILE A 97 17.62 -9.07 -21.46
C ILE A 97 19.09 -9.32 -21.16
N SER A 98 19.84 -8.23 -21.03
CA SER A 98 21.19 -8.26 -20.48
C SER A 98 21.18 -7.41 -19.21
N LEU A 99 20.80 -8.03 -18.10
CA LEU A 99 20.91 -7.45 -16.77
C LEU A 99 22.23 -7.88 -16.14
N SER A 100 23.01 -6.92 -15.68
CA SER A 100 24.08 -7.18 -14.71
C SER A 100 23.49 -7.27 -13.30
N ALA A 101 24.32 -7.64 -12.32
CA ALA A 101 23.91 -7.67 -10.91
C ALA A 101 23.24 -6.35 -10.50
N ILE A 102 22.01 -6.44 -9.99
CA ILE A 102 21.22 -5.27 -9.61
C ILE A 102 21.67 -4.83 -8.23
N ASN A 103 22.58 -3.86 -8.16
CA ASN A 103 23.01 -3.29 -6.89
C ASN A 103 21.87 -2.46 -6.28
N MET A 104 21.43 -2.85 -5.09
CA MET A 104 20.37 -2.18 -4.35
C MET A 104 20.83 -1.87 -2.93
N GLN A 105 20.42 -0.72 -2.41
CA GLN A 105 20.51 -0.40 -1.00
C GLN A 105 19.16 -0.76 -0.34
N THR A 106 19.16 -1.68 0.61
CA THR A 106 17.97 -2.10 1.38
C THR A 106 18.10 -1.67 2.85
N SER A 107 17.04 -1.85 3.66
CA SER A 107 17.04 -1.57 5.13
C SER A 107 18.07 -2.41 5.87
N PHE A 108 18.36 -3.60 5.36
CA PHE A 108 19.28 -4.55 5.97
C PHE A 108 20.68 -4.51 5.32
N GLY A 109 20.94 -3.50 4.48
CA GLY A 109 22.25 -3.24 3.88
C GLY A 109 22.27 -3.33 2.34
N PRO A 110 23.46 -3.27 1.73
CA PRO A 110 23.59 -3.43 0.29
C PRO A 110 23.36 -4.89 -0.12
N VAL A 111 22.56 -5.09 -1.18
CA VAL A 111 22.23 -6.40 -1.73
C VAL A 111 22.37 -6.36 -3.25
N SER A 112 22.94 -7.43 -3.81
CA SER A 112 23.09 -7.60 -5.26
C SER A 112 22.64 -9.00 -5.64
N PRO A 113 21.32 -9.24 -5.78
CA PRO A 113 20.82 -10.55 -6.15
C PRO A 113 21.26 -10.88 -7.58
N GLY A 114 21.64 -12.14 -7.79
CA GLY A 114 21.92 -12.68 -9.12
C GLY A 114 20.65 -12.70 -9.96
N THR A 115 20.79 -12.43 -11.26
CA THR A 115 19.67 -12.41 -12.21
C THR A 115 18.97 -13.75 -12.35
N GLU A 116 19.69 -14.84 -12.06
CA GLU A 116 19.21 -16.22 -12.05
C GLU A 116 18.22 -16.52 -10.92
N TYR A 117 18.10 -15.62 -9.94
CA TYR A 117 17.11 -15.74 -8.87
C TYR A 117 15.93 -14.80 -9.08
N LEU A 118 15.92 -13.97 -10.13
CA LEU A 118 14.89 -12.97 -10.36
C LEU A 118 13.72 -13.55 -11.15
N ARG A 119 12.51 -13.33 -10.63
CA ARG A 119 11.25 -13.66 -11.30
C ARG A 119 10.59 -12.41 -11.87
N GLU A 120 10.42 -11.40 -11.04
CA GLU A 120 9.77 -10.15 -11.41
C GLU A 120 10.48 -8.95 -10.80
N PHE A 121 10.49 -7.86 -11.56
CA PHE A 121 11.05 -6.58 -11.19
C PHE A 121 9.97 -5.51 -11.36
N LEU A 122 9.71 -4.77 -10.30
CA LEU A 122 8.74 -3.67 -10.28
C LEU A 122 9.47 -2.36 -10.00
N VAL A 123 9.20 -1.36 -10.83
CA VAL A 123 9.73 -0.01 -10.61
C VAL A 123 8.65 0.84 -9.97
N ARG A 124 8.96 1.36 -8.80
CA ARG A 124 8.16 2.42 -8.16
C ARG A 124 8.97 3.71 -8.15
N VAL A 125 8.34 4.76 -8.65
CA VAL A 125 8.84 6.12 -8.45
C VAL A 125 8.00 6.70 -7.33
N PRO A 126 8.59 6.98 -6.16
CA PRO A 126 7.84 7.59 -5.06
C PRO A 126 7.14 8.87 -5.52
N GLY A 127 5.81 8.92 -5.36
CA GLY A 127 4.97 10.06 -5.76
C GLY A 127 4.50 10.09 -7.21
N GLU A 128 4.78 9.06 -8.02
CA GLU A 128 4.13 8.95 -9.34
C GLU A 128 2.71 8.39 -9.23
N PRO A 129 1.76 8.96 -9.98
CA PRO A 129 0.38 8.49 -10.01
C PRO A 129 0.26 7.00 -10.38
N LEU A 130 -0.60 6.27 -9.66
CA LEU A 130 -0.91 4.89 -9.99
C LEU A 130 -1.34 4.71 -11.46
N PRO A 131 -0.96 3.62 -12.14
CA PRO A 131 -1.42 3.31 -13.49
C PRO A 131 -2.95 3.35 -13.64
N GLN A 132 -3.47 3.89 -14.74
CA GLN A 132 -4.90 4.16 -14.95
C GLN A 132 -5.84 2.98 -14.72
N HIS A 133 -5.42 1.76 -15.06
CA HIS A 133 -6.24 0.55 -14.87
C HIS A 133 -6.27 0.11 -13.39
N LEU A 134 -5.24 0.40 -12.60
CA LEU A 134 -5.27 0.21 -11.13
C LEU A 134 -6.11 1.31 -10.45
N ARG A 135 -6.27 2.46 -11.09
CA ARG A 135 -7.19 3.53 -10.64
C ARG A 135 -8.65 3.26 -10.96
N LYS A 136 -8.94 2.28 -11.82
CA LYS A 136 -10.32 2.01 -12.24
C LYS A 136 -11.09 1.39 -11.07
N GLY A 137 -11.98 2.18 -10.46
CA GLY A 137 -12.71 1.81 -9.25
C GLY A 137 -12.01 2.19 -7.93
N LEU A 138 -10.78 2.73 -7.99
CA LEU A 138 -10.08 3.22 -6.82
C LEU A 138 -10.61 4.62 -6.45
N VAL A 139 -11.07 4.74 -5.21
CA VAL A 139 -11.72 5.95 -4.70
C VAL A 139 -10.81 6.74 -3.75
N LEU A 140 -9.98 6.03 -3.00
CA LEU A 140 -9.05 6.58 -2.04
C LEU A 140 -7.82 5.68 -1.97
N TYR A 141 -6.64 6.28 -1.98
CA TYR A 141 -5.40 5.55 -1.74
C TYR A 141 -4.39 6.41 -1.00
N PHE A 142 -4.15 6.06 0.26
CA PHE A 142 -3.12 6.63 1.10
C PHE A 142 -1.94 5.65 1.19
N PRO A 143 -0.83 5.90 0.47
CA PRO A 143 0.33 5.01 0.51
C PRO A 143 1.11 5.13 1.81
N PHE A 144 1.12 6.33 2.42
CA PHE A 144 1.97 6.68 3.56
C PHE A 144 3.46 6.46 3.31
N ASP A 145 3.92 6.55 2.06
CA ASP A 145 5.31 6.26 1.68
C ASP A 145 6.33 7.35 2.10
N ARG A 146 5.85 8.52 2.53
CA ARG A 146 6.68 9.68 2.87
C ARG A 146 6.02 10.55 3.94
N ASP A 147 6.85 11.28 4.69
CA ASP A 147 6.38 12.29 5.62
C ASP A 147 5.86 13.51 4.85
N GLU A 148 4.57 13.77 4.96
CA GLU A 148 3.88 14.92 4.37
C GLU A 148 3.40 15.92 5.45
N GLY A 149 3.83 15.75 6.71
CA GLY A 149 3.44 16.59 7.83
C GLY A 149 1.99 16.36 8.27
N ASP A 150 1.18 17.42 8.21
CA ASP A 150 -0.23 17.42 8.62
C ASP A 150 -1.21 16.98 7.52
N ARG A 151 -0.68 16.44 6.43
CA ARG A 151 -1.45 16.04 5.24
C ARG A 151 -1.05 14.64 4.78
N VAL A 152 -1.97 13.95 4.12
CA VAL A 152 -1.69 12.71 3.37
C VAL A 152 -2.24 12.82 1.97
N SER A 153 -1.40 12.55 0.98
CA SER A 153 -1.82 12.60 -0.41
C SER A 153 -2.65 11.40 -0.83
N ASP A 154 -3.82 11.66 -1.42
CA ASP A 154 -4.60 10.64 -2.14
C ASP A 154 -4.02 10.41 -3.53
N GLU A 155 -3.47 9.22 -3.76
CA GLU A 155 -2.87 8.82 -5.03
C GLU A 155 -3.85 8.07 -5.96
N SER A 156 -5.14 7.95 -5.56
CA SER A 156 -6.20 7.40 -6.40
C SER A 156 -6.52 8.27 -7.62
N GLY A 157 -6.21 9.56 -7.54
CA GLY A 157 -6.61 10.56 -8.52
C GLY A 157 -8.00 11.15 -8.29
N LYS A 158 -8.57 11.00 -7.09
CA LYS A 158 -9.84 11.63 -6.67
C LYS A 158 -9.66 12.86 -5.79
N GLU A 159 -8.42 13.20 -5.45
CA GLU A 159 -8.07 14.38 -4.63
C GLU A 159 -8.70 14.35 -3.23
N ASN A 160 -8.97 13.15 -2.70
CA ASN A 160 -9.47 12.92 -1.35
C ASN A 160 -8.34 12.99 -0.30
N HIS A 161 -7.53 14.05 -0.35
CA HIS A 161 -6.38 14.20 0.52
C HIS A 161 -6.79 14.20 2.00
N GLY A 162 -6.01 13.50 2.82
CA GLY A 162 -6.21 13.39 4.26
C GLY A 162 -5.62 14.56 5.02
N SER A 163 -6.29 15.03 6.06
CA SER A 163 -5.74 15.91 7.09
C SER A 163 -5.38 15.08 8.32
N VAL A 164 -4.14 15.20 8.81
CA VAL A 164 -3.62 14.41 9.93
C VAL A 164 -3.92 15.12 11.24
N HIS A 165 -4.52 14.40 12.18
CA HIS A 165 -4.78 14.86 13.54
C HIS A 165 -4.03 13.95 14.52
N GLY A 166 -2.95 14.47 15.11
CA GLY A 166 -2.16 13.82 16.17
C GLY A 166 -1.27 12.64 15.74
N ALA A 167 -1.69 11.88 14.73
CA ALA A 167 -0.93 10.77 14.16
C ALA A 167 0.42 11.21 13.60
N ARG A 168 1.42 10.33 13.66
CA ARG A 168 2.81 10.65 13.36
C ARG A 168 3.35 9.73 12.27
N PHE A 169 4.10 10.29 11.33
CA PHE A 169 4.79 9.47 10.34
C PHE A 169 5.90 8.61 10.98
N THR A 170 6.04 7.38 10.49
CA THR A 170 7.19 6.51 10.74
C THR A 170 7.71 5.94 9.42
N GLY A 171 9.04 5.83 9.31
CA GLY A 171 9.69 5.13 8.19
C GLY A 171 9.60 3.60 8.27
N GLU A 172 9.11 3.06 9.38
CA GLU A 172 9.01 1.62 9.65
C GLU A 172 7.66 1.04 9.20
N GLY A 173 7.19 1.43 8.01
CA GLY A 173 5.92 0.97 7.48
C GLY A 173 5.93 -0.48 7.03
N LYS A 174 4.74 -1.01 6.67
CA LYS A 174 4.68 -2.24 5.90
C LYS A 174 5.41 -1.98 4.60
N ALA A 175 4.93 -1.10 3.75
CA ALA A 175 5.59 -0.72 2.50
C ALA A 175 6.00 0.75 2.60
N GLY A 176 7.28 1.07 2.59
CA GLY A 176 7.73 2.46 2.78
C GLY A 176 7.43 2.95 4.20
N GLY A 177 6.64 4.01 4.34
CA GLY A 177 6.28 4.55 5.65
C GLY A 177 4.93 4.03 6.15
N ALA A 178 4.57 4.48 7.35
CA ALA A 178 3.25 4.30 7.92
C ALA A 178 2.89 5.49 8.81
N MET A 179 1.63 5.56 9.20
CA MET A 179 1.16 6.51 10.20
C MET A 179 0.96 5.74 11.51
N MET A 180 1.56 6.26 12.57
CA MET A 180 1.46 5.76 13.94
C MET A 180 0.40 6.57 14.67
N PHE A 181 -0.53 5.87 15.30
CA PHE A 181 -1.67 6.48 15.99
C PHE A 181 -1.61 6.04 17.45
N ASP A 182 -1.72 7.01 18.35
CA ASP A 182 -1.36 6.86 19.76
C ASP A 182 -2.42 6.19 20.63
N GLY A 183 -3.67 6.11 20.15
CA GLY A 183 -4.73 5.56 20.95
C GLY A 183 -5.86 6.42 21.39
N ALA A 184 -5.64 7.72 21.45
CA ALA A 184 -6.49 8.60 22.20
C ALA A 184 -7.44 9.33 21.25
N ASP A 185 -6.87 10.16 20.39
CA ASP A 185 -7.57 11.11 19.53
C ASP A 185 -6.94 11.23 18.13
N ASP A 186 -6.04 10.31 17.79
CA ASP A 186 -5.38 10.29 16.49
C ASP A 186 -6.29 9.76 15.37
N TYR A 187 -6.37 10.51 14.26
CA TYR A 187 -7.05 10.09 13.04
C TYR A 187 -6.57 10.86 11.80
N ILE A 188 -6.95 10.37 10.62
CA ILE A 188 -6.74 11.06 9.34
C ILE A 188 -8.10 11.29 8.70
N ASP A 189 -8.44 12.55 8.42
CA ASP A 189 -9.72 12.93 7.83
C ASP A 189 -9.59 13.14 6.32
N ALA A 190 -10.17 12.24 5.53
CA ALA A 190 -10.25 12.35 4.07
C ALA A 190 -11.40 13.25 3.58
N GLY A 191 -12.11 13.89 4.51
CA GLY A 191 -13.29 14.70 4.24
C GLY A 191 -14.51 13.87 3.86
N ASN A 192 -15.49 14.54 3.23
CA ASN A 192 -16.79 13.95 2.93
C ASN A 192 -17.21 14.16 1.46
N GLN A 193 -16.29 13.92 0.53
CA GLN A 193 -16.59 14.04 -0.90
C GLN A 193 -17.68 13.04 -1.37
N PRO A 194 -18.40 13.32 -2.46
CA PRO A 194 -19.42 12.42 -3.00
C PRO A 194 -18.90 11.02 -3.35
N CYS A 195 -17.66 10.91 -3.82
CA CYS A 195 -17.05 9.62 -4.15
C CYS A 195 -16.77 8.74 -2.92
N LEU A 196 -16.73 9.32 -1.71
CA LEU A 196 -16.59 8.60 -0.44
C LEU A 196 -17.93 8.20 0.18
N GLN A 197 -19.05 8.43 -0.50
CA GLN A 197 -20.35 7.92 -0.07
C GLN A 197 -20.50 6.48 -0.55
N LEU A 198 -20.30 5.53 0.38
CA LEU A 198 -20.33 4.09 0.13
C LEU A 198 -21.78 3.59 -0.03
N THR A 199 -22.39 3.84 -1.19
CA THR A 199 -23.81 3.52 -1.47
C THR A 199 -24.02 2.26 -2.32
N SER A 200 -22.95 1.65 -2.80
CA SER A 200 -22.93 0.44 -3.64
C SER A 200 -21.80 -0.47 -3.18
N ASP A 201 -21.56 -1.58 -3.87
CA ASP A 201 -20.46 -2.51 -3.63
C ASP A 201 -19.14 -1.76 -3.45
N PHE A 202 -18.38 -2.16 -2.43
CA PHE A 202 -17.11 -1.54 -2.12
C PHE A 202 -16.15 -2.53 -1.47
N THR A 203 -14.89 -2.13 -1.41
CA THR A 203 -13.87 -2.86 -0.67
C THR A 203 -13.02 -1.87 0.12
N LEU A 204 -12.84 -2.16 1.40
CA LEU A 204 -11.90 -1.46 2.28
C LEU A 204 -10.76 -2.41 2.58
N ALA A 205 -9.51 -1.94 2.57
CA ALA A 205 -8.38 -2.79 2.92
C ALA A 205 -7.24 -1.99 3.50
N ALA A 206 -6.64 -2.50 4.57
CA ALA A 206 -5.57 -1.87 5.31
C ALA A 206 -4.48 -2.86 5.68
N TRP A 207 -3.22 -2.41 5.68
CA TRP A 207 -2.16 -3.00 6.48
C TRP A 207 -2.17 -2.40 7.88
N ILE A 208 -2.15 -3.22 8.91
CA ILE A 208 -2.11 -2.77 10.30
C ILE A 208 -0.97 -3.44 11.04
N TRP A 209 -0.37 -2.72 11.99
CA TRP A 209 0.56 -3.25 12.97
C TRP A 209 0.00 -2.94 14.36
N PRO A 210 -0.82 -3.82 14.92
CA PRO A 210 -1.39 -3.59 16.25
C PRO A 210 -0.31 -3.79 17.31
N GLU A 211 -0.05 -2.74 18.08
CA GLU A 211 0.75 -2.84 19.30
C GLU A 211 -0.10 -3.40 20.47
N ASP A 212 0.50 -3.47 21.66
CA ASP A 212 -0.23 -3.87 22.86
C ASP A 212 -1.28 -2.84 23.25
N ARG A 213 -2.52 -3.34 23.39
CA ARG A 213 -3.70 -2.50 23.63
C ARG A 213 -4.76 -3.21 24.45
N GLU A 214 -5.56 -2.39 25.14
CA GLU A 214 -6.66 -2.83 26.01
C GLU A 214 -8.04 -2.34 25.52
N GLU A 215 -8.09 -1.52 24.46
CA GLU A 215 -9.32 -0.92 23.94
C GLU A 215 -9.63 -1.33 22.48
N ASN A 216 -10.89 -1.12 22.07
CA ASN A 216 -11.33 -1.33 20.69
C ASN A 216 -10.92 -0.15 19.82
N CYS A 217 -10.45 -0.42 18.61
CA CYS A 217 -9.84 0.61 17.77
C CYS A 217 -10.44 0.60 16.38
N ALA A 218 -10.87 1.79 15.95
CA ALA A 218 -11.31 2.02 14.60
C ALA A 218 -10.11 1.93 13.64
N ILE A 219 -10.23 1.08 12.63
CA ILE A 219 -9.28 1.01 11.51
C ILE A 219 -9.75 1.99 10.44
N ILE A 220 -10.93 1.76 9.87
CA ILE A 220 -11.53 2.66 8.87
C ILE A 220 -12.95 2.95 9.30
N THR A 221 -13.32 4.24 9.31
CA THR A 221 -14.68 4.66 9.65
C THR A 221 -15.21 5.64 8.63
N LYS A 222 -16.45 5.42 8.20
CA LYS A 222 -17.26 6.41 7.52
C LYS A 222 -18.58 6.49 8.24
N SER A 223 -18.84 7.59 8.94
CA SER A 223 -20.09 7.78 9.67
C SER A 223 -20.58 9.21 9.57
N HIS A 224 -21.86 9.42 9.92
CA HIS A 224 -22.49 10.74 9.92
C HIS A 224 -22.19 11.57 11.19
N GLY A 225 -21.25 11.13 12.04
CA GLY A 225 -20.85 11.81 13.27
C GLY A 225 -21.87 11.70 14.42
N TRP A 226 -21.53 12.32 15.55
CA TRP A 226 -22.38 12.41 16.75
C TRP A 226 -23.23 13.72 16.68
N PRO A 227 -24.51 13.77 17.14
CA PRO A 227 -25.16 12.90 18.13
C PRO A 227 -26.23 11.93 17.59
N ALA A 228 -26.06 10.67 18.00
CA ALA A 228 -26.99 9.55 18.29
C ALA A 228 -28.27 9.24 17.47
N GLN A 229 -28.79 10.10 16.59
CA GLN A 229 -30.11 9.85 15.97
C GLN A 229 -30.04 9.33 14.53
N ASP A 230 -28.88 9.41 13.87
CA ASP A 230 -28.72 9.06 12.46
C ASP A 230 -27.40 8.29 12.27
N ARG A 231 -27.28 7.12 12.92
CA ARG A 231 -26.11 6.25 12.78
C ARG A 231 -26.15 5.57 11.41
N ARG A 232 -25.87 6.31 10.35
CA ARG A 232 -25.50 5.74 9.05
C ARG A 232 -23.99 5.69 8.96
N GLY A 233 -23.45 4.49 8.85
CA GLY A 233 -22.01 4.35 8.74
C GLY A 233 -21.50 2.93 8.67
N ILE A 234 -20.23 2.86 8.32
CA ILE A 234 -19.44 1.63 8.23
C ILE A 234 -18.21 1.84 9.09
N GLU A 235 -17.90 0.86 9.93
CA GLU A 235 -16.71 0.87 10.78
C GLU A 235 -16.02 -0.50 10.70
N LEU A 236 -14.76 -0.51 10.27
CA LEU A 236 -13.87 -1.64 10.42
C LEU A 236 -13.10 -1.45 11.73
N VAL A 237 -13.26 -2.36 12.68
CA VAL A 237 -12.78 -2.21 14.06
C VAL A 237 -11.99 -3.44 14.47
N LEU A 238 -10.86 -3.22 15.11
CA LEU A 238 -10.09 -4.27 15.77
C LEU A 238 -10.41 -4.21 17.27
N LEU A 239 -11.08 -5.23 17.79
CA LEU A 239 -11.51 -5.31 19.19
C LEU A 239 -10.35 -5.60 20.16
N ALA A 240 -10.53 -5.26 21.44
CA ALA A 240 -9.54 -5.49 22.49
C ALA A 240 -9.13 -6.96 22.67
N ASP A 241 -9.99 -7.91 22.27
CA ASP A 241 -9.74 -9.35 22.26
C ASP A 241 -9.13 -9.87 20.94
N ASP A 242 -8.60 -8.95 20.13
CA ASP A 242 -7.89 -9.15 18.86
C ASP A 242 -8.75 -9.70 17.71
N PHE A 243 -10.07 -9.62 17.83
CA PHE A 243 -10.99 -9.92 16.73
C PHE A 243 -11.24 -8.71 15.84
N LEU A 244 -11.22 -8.95 14.53
CA LEU A 244 -11.60 -7.95 13.53
C LEU A 244 -13.10 -8.03 13.25
N ASN A 245 -13.80 -6.92 13.45
CA ASN A 245 -15.22 -6.79 13.20
C ASN A 245 -15.52 -5.66 12.22
N ALA A 246 -16.57 -5.84 11.43
CA ALA A 246 -17.16 -4.78 10.63
C ALA A 246 -18.57 -4.47 11.15
N TYR A 247 -18.83 -3.19 11.39
CA TYR A 247 -20.13 -2.70 11.83
C TYR A 247 -20.77 -1.87 10.73
N PHE A 248 -22.00 -2.26 10.41
CA PHE A 248 -22.88 -1.55 9.50
C PHE A 248 -24.02 -0.97 10.30
N TRP A 249 -24.20 0.34 10.16
CA TRP A 249 -25.21 1.09 10.87
C TRP A 249 -26.18 1.70 9.84
N ASP A 250 -27.46 1.43 10.03
CA ASP A 250 -28.55 2.10 9.30
C ASP A 250 -29.44 2.92 10.26
N ASN A 251 -30.42 3.65 9.71
CA ASN A 251 -31.32 4.51 10.49
C ASN A 251 -32.28 3.73 11.40
N SER A 252 -32.30 2.40 11.30
CA SER A 252 -32.91 1.50 12.26
C SER A 252 -31.80 0.97 13.17
N THR A 253 -32.11 0.65 14.41
CA THR A 253 -31.11 0.13 15.36
C THR A 253 -30.55 -1.27 15.00
N GLN A 254 -30.63 -1.71 13.73
CA GLN A 254 -30.15 -2.99 13.25
C GLN A 254 -28.64 -2.94 13.02
N TYR A 255 -27.93 -3.47 14.01
CA TYR A 255 -26.57 -3.96 13.87
C TYR A 255 -26.56 -5.19 12.96
N PHE A 256 -25.89 -5.14 11.82
CA PHE A 256 -25.38 -6.36 11.22
C PHE A 256 -23.91 -6.52 11.62
N SER A 257 -23.66 -7.32 12.66
CA SER A 257 -22.29 -7.71 13.04
C SER A 257 -21.84 -8.82 12.10
N GLY A 258 -21.07 -8.47 11.07
CA GLY A 258 -20.28 -9.47 10.34
C GLY A 258 -19.18 -9.99 11.25
N VAL A 259 -19.39 -11.10 11.96
CA VAL A 259 -18.32 -11.80 12.67
C VAL A 259 -17.58 -12.63 11.65
N VAL A 260 -16.39 -12.18 11.25
CA VAL A 260 -15.48 -13.07 10.54
C VAL A 260 -14.87 -13.99 11.59
N LYS A 261 -15.22 -15.28 11.58
CA LYS A 261 -14.52 -16.33 12.34
C LYS A 261 -13.12 -16.54 11.75
N ASN A 262 -12.26 -15.54 11.84
CA ASN A 262 -10.84 -15.64 11.55
C ASN A 262 -10.06 -15.85 12.85
N PRO A 263 -8.84 -16.43 12.78
CA PRO A 263 -7.93 -16.43 13.92
C PRO A 263 -7.67 -14.99 14.38
N ARG A 264 -7.46 -14.81 15.69
CA ARG A 264 -7.09 -13.51 16.28
C ARG A 264 -5.92 -12.89 15.52
N ILE A 265 -6.01 -11.59 15.30
CA ILE A 265 -4.90 -10.84 14.70
C ILE A 265 -3.71 -10.89 15.67
N ARG A 266 -2.53 -11.17 15.13
CA ARG A 266 -1.29 -11.18 15.91
C ARG A 266 -0.82 -9.75 16.13
N ARG A 267 -0.43 -9.45 17.35
CA ARG A 267 0.17 -8.17 17.72
C ARG A 267 1.64 -8.15 17.32
N MET A 268 2.19 -6.95 17.17
CA MET A 268 3.58 -6.72 16.78
C MET A 268 3.95 -7.40 15.45
N GLU A 269 2.98 -7.50 14.54
CA GLU A 269 3.14 -8.09 13.22
C GLU A 269 2.22 -7.40 12.20
N TRP A 270 2.75 -7.14 11.01
CA TRP A 270 1.97 -6.55 9.91
C TRP A 270 0.91 -7.53 9.42
N THR A 271 -0.35 -7.13 9.51
CA THR A 271 -1.50 -7.91 9.03
C THR A 271 -2.25 -7.13 7.94
N HIS A 272 -2.61 -7.80 6.85
CA HIS A 272 -3.47 -7.22 5.82
C HIS A 272 -4.93 -7.58 6.08
N VAL A 273 -5.76 -6.58 6.34
CA VAL A 273 -7.20 -6.72 6.58
C VAL A 273 -7.97 -6.23 5.37
N VAL A 274 -9.01 -6.97 4.99
CA VAL A 274 -9.87 -6.64 3.85
C VAL A 274 -11.32 -6.86 4.24
N LEU A 275 -12.15 -5.87 3.98
CA LEU A 275 -13.61 -5.94 4.05
C LEU A 275 -14.16 -5.76 2.63
N MET A 276 -14.99 -6.70 2.21
CA MET A 276 -15.73 -6.61 0.96
C MET A 276 -17.22 -6.54 1.28
N HIS A 277 -17.93 -5.65 0.58
CA HIS A 277 -19.38 -5.57 0.59
C HIS A 277 -19.86 -5.65 -0.87
N ASP A 278 -20.79 -6.57 -1.10
CA ASP A 278 -21.48 -6.83 -2.38
C ASP A 278 -23.01 -6.63 -2.27
#